data_AF-A0A9P6DQ58-F1
#
_entry.id   AF-A0A9P6DQ58-F1
#
_cell.length_a   1.000
_cell.length_b   1.000
_cell.length_c   1.000
_cell.angle_alpha   90.00
_cell.angle_beta   90.00
_cell.angle_gamma   90.00
#
_symmetry.space_group_name_H-M   'P 1'
#
loop_
_entity.id
_entity.type
_entity.pdbx_description
1 polymer ?
#
loop_
_entity_poly.entity_id
_entity_poly.type
_entity_poly.pdbx_seq_one_letter_code
_entity_poly.pdbx_strand_id
1 'polypeptide(L)'
;CRPGLPVFLARTKGLYEMHIYTMGTRAYALEVCKSPDPDGSVFGGRVLTRDESGSMTAKNLQRLFPSDQSMVVVIDHRSDVWSDDPNVVKVIPCMWNAKKILRDFALISNLEDFLLGIGDINSVHLPKPPGPTAPPSSVATGSVAPRSHPPSSSSPSSTPAPLFGLTPFLPRLRSDVN
;
A
#
# COMPACT_ATOMS: atom_id res chain seq x y z
N CYS A 1 6.12 3.39 -15.23
CA CYS A 1 4.98 2.68 -15.85
C CYS A 1 5.32 1.19 -16.02
N ARG A 2 4.31 0.32 -16.18
CA ARG A 2 4.50 -1.11 -16.50
C ARG A 2 5.02 -1.25 -17.94
N PRO A 3 5.97 -2.16 -18.25
CA PRO A 3 6.34 -2.46 -19.63
C PRO A 3 5.13 -2.88 -20.46
N GLY A 4 5.11 -2.52 -21.74
CA GLY A 4 4.01 -2.82 -22.65
C GLY A 4 2.72 -2.01 -22.42
N LEU A 5 2.64 -1.13 -21.41
CA LEU A 5 1.42 -0.37 -21.09
C LEU A 5 0.80 0.37 -22.30
N PRO A 6 1.55 1.07 -23.19
CA PRO A 6 0.95 1.71 -24.36
C PRO A 6 0.32 0.71 -25.34
N VAL A 7 0.97 -0.43 -25.56
CA VAL A 7 0.48 -1.51 -26.45
C VAL A 7 -0.74 -2.20 -25.84
N PHE A 8 -0.78 -2.34 -24.51
CA PHE A 8 -1.96 -2.82 -23.79
C PHE A 8 -3.12 -1.83 -23.98
N LEU A 9 -2.98 -0.57 -23.58
CA LEU A 9 -4.05 0.43 -23.66
C LEU A 9 -4.57 0.61 -25.09
N ALA A 10 -3.69 0.64 -26.10
CA ALA A 10 -4.09 0.75 -27.50
C ALA A 10 -4.95 -0.44 -27.99
N ARG A 11 -4.69 -1.66 -27.49
CA ARG A 11 -5.50 -2.85 -27.80
C ARG A 11 -6.80 -2.86 -27.00
N THR A 12 -6.72 -2.65 -25.69
CA THR A 12 -7.87 -2.71 -24.78
C THR A 12 -8.91 -1.62 -25.10
N LYS A 13 -8.49 -0.43 -25.56
CA LYS A 13 -9.36 0.67 -26.02
C LYS A 13 -10.27 0.30 -27.20
N GLY A 14 -9.86 -0.65 -28.04
CA GLY A 14 -10.68 -1.16 -29.15
C GLY A 14 -11.73 -2.19 -28.71
N LEU A 15 -11.76 -2.59 -27.43
CA LEU A 15 -12.56 -3.68 -26.90
C LEU A 15 -13.38 -3.29 -25.65
N TYR A 16 -12.91 -2.33 -24.86
CA TYR A 16 -13.50 -1.91 -23.60
C TYR A 16 -13.46 -0.39 -23.42
N GLU A 17 -14.52 0.18 -22.85
CA GLU A 17 -14.45 1.52 -22.26
C GLU A 17 -13.64 1.46 -20.96
N MET A 18 -12.52 2.20 -20.89
CA MET A 18 -11.61 2.13 -19.75
C MET A 18 -11.89 3.21 -18.70
N HIS A 19 -11.92 2.77 -17.45
CA HIS A 19 -12.05 3.59 -16.25
C HIS A 19 -10.80 3.43 -15.37
N ILE A 20 -10.51 4.43 -14.55
CA ILE A 20 -9.54 4.32 -13.44
C ILE A 20 -10.31 4.37 -12.12
N TYR A 21 -10.13 3.37 -11.27
CA TYR A 21 -10.61 3.37 -9.88
C TYR A 21 -9.39 3.21 -8.95
N THR A 22 -8.97 4.32 -8.32
CA THR A 22 -7.77 4.37 -7.48
C THR A 22 -8.05 4.81 -6.04
N MET A 23 -7.21 4.36 -5.11
CA MET A 23 -7.23 4.78 -3.70
C MET A 23 -6.33 6.02 -3.45
N GLY A 24 -5.69 6.54 -4.49
CA GLY A 24 -5.06 7.86 -4.46
C GLY A 24 -6.07 9.01 -4.55
N THR A 25 -5.58 10.24 -4.44
CA THR A 25 -6.39 11.47 -4.58
C THR A 25 -6.67 11.82 -6.03
N ARG A 26 -7.69 12.66 -6.27
CA ARG A 26 -8.01 13.16 -7.64
C ARG A 26 -6.83 13.85 -8.31
N ALA A 27 -6.13 14.73 -7.60
CA ALA A 27 -4.96 15.43 -8.12
C ALA A 27 -3.84 14.45 -8.53
N TYR A 28 -3.49 13.49 -7.66
CA TYR A 28 -2.48 12.49 -7.97
C TYR A 28 -2.87 11.61 -9.18
N ALA A 29 -4.13 11.18 -9.25
CA ALA A 29 -4.62 10.39 -10.36
C ALA A 29 -4.51 11.14 -11.70
N LEU A 30 -4.90 12.41 -11.75
CA LEU A 30 -4.83 13.23 -12.96
C LEU A 30 -3.39 13.48 -13.41
N GLU A 31 -2.45 13.77 -12.50
CA GLU A 31 -1.03 13.90 -12.86
C GLU A 31 -0.46 12.58 -13.42
N VAL A 32 -0.81 11.44 -12.82
CA VAL A 32 -0.38 10.12 -13.31
C VAL A 32 -0.99 9.79 -14.69
N CYS A 33 -2.21 10.26 -15.00
CA CYS A 33 -2.85 10.03 -16.30
C CYS A 33 -2.14 10.72 -17.48
N LYS A 34 -1.45 11.85 -17.27
CA LYS A 34 -0.78 12.60 -18.34
C LYS A 34 0.31 11.81 -19.08
N SER A 35 0.89 10.77 -18.45
CA SER A 35 1.93 9.95 -19.06
C SER A 35 1.40 8.83 -19.99
N PRO A 36 0.40 8.00 -19.60
CA PRO A 36 -0.20 6.99 -20.48
C PRO A 36 -1.34 7.51 -21.37
N ASP A 37 -1.98 8.64 -21.04
CA ASP A 37 -3.16 9.18 -21.72
C ASP A 37 -3.09 10.72 -21.87
N PRO A 38 -2.08 11.26 -22.59
CA PRO A 38 -1.86 12.70 -22.68
C PRO A 38 -2.96 13.46 -23.46
N ASP A 39 -3.70 12.78 -24.34
CA ASP A 39 -4.81 13.34 -25.10
C ASP A 39 -6.19 13.05 -24.46
N GLY A 40 -6.22 12.36 -23.31
CA GLY A 40 -7.44 11.95 -22.62
C GLY A 40 -8.28 10.93 -23.37
N SER A 41 -7.79 10.38 -24.49
CA SER A 41 -8.57 9.53 -25.40
C SER A 41 -8.71 8.08 -24.90
N VAL A 42 -7.94 7.66 -23.90
CA VAL A 42 -8.01 6.32 -23.29
C VAL A 42 -9.06 6.30 -22.17
N PHE A 43 -8.98 7.26 -21.24
CA PHE A 43 -9.82 7.28 -20.04
C PHE A 43 -10.95 8.32 -20.09
N GLY A 44 -10.91 9.33 -20.96
CA GLY A 44 -12.05 10.25 -21.18
C GLY A 44 -12.56 10.96 -19.93
N GLY A 45 -11.72 11.16 -18.92
CA GLY A 45 -12.11 11.72 -17.61
C GLY A 45 -12.82 10.73 -16.67
N ARG A 46 -12.98 9.45 -17.03
CA ARG A 46 -13.57 8.35 -16.23
C ARG A 46 -12.63 7.89 -15.11
N VAL A 47 -12.24 8.84 -14.27
CA VAL A 47 -11.34 8.66 -13.14
C VAL A 47 -12.14 8.84 -11.85
N LEU A 48 -12.31 7.74 -11.13
CA LEU A 48 -12.91 7.67 -9.80
C LEU A 48 -11.81 7.50 -8.76
N THR A 49 -11.72 8.42 -7.82
CA THR A 49 -10.68 8.41 -6.79
C THR A 49 -11.24 8.16 -5.40
N ARG A 50 -10.35 7.93 -4.42
CA ARG A 50 -10.71 7.70 -3.02
C ARG A 50 -11.67 8.77 -2.49
N ASP A 51 -11.40 10.03 -2.84
CA ASP A 51 -12.12 11.21 -2.37
C ASP A 51 -13.54 11.32 -2.99
N GLU A 52 -13.88 10.45 -3.95
CA GLU A 52 -15.13 10.43 -4.73
C GLU A 52 -15.87 9.07 -4.66
N SER A 53 -15.17 8.04 -4.22
CA SER A 53 -15.62 6.64 -4.18
C SER A 53 -16.71 6.35 -3.14
N GLY A 54 -16.79 7.15 -2.08
CA GLY A 54 -17.59 6.86 -0.89
C GLY A 54 -16.95 5.88 0.11
N SER A 55 -15.72 5.40 -0.12
CA SER A 55 -15.01 4.52 0.82
C SER A 55 -13.49 4.74 0.83
N MET A 56 -12.91 4.79 2.03
CA MET A 56 -11.47 4.94 2.22
C MET A 56 -10.72 3.60 2.20
N THR A 57 -11.43 2.49 2.39
CA THR A 57 -10.88 1.15 2.69
C THR A 57 -11.18 0.09 1.63
N ALA A 58 -12.18 0.33 0.77
CA ALA A 58 -12.67 -0.63 -0.21
C ALA A 58 -13.15 0.06 -1.51
N LYS A 59 -13.29 -0.73 -2.57
CA LYS A 59 -13.84 -0.37 -3.87
C LYS A 59 -15.09 -1.21 -4.13
N ASN A 60 -16.05 -0.67 -4.88
CA ASN A 60 -17.28 -1.39 -5.21
C ASN A 60 -17.76 -1.00 -6.61
N LEU A 61 -18.07 -2.00 -7.45
CA LEU A 61 -18.56 -1.77 -8.81
C LEU A 61 -19.88 -0.99 -8.84
N GLN A 62 -20.73 -1.10 -7.81
CA GLN A 62 -21.97 -0.34 -7.66
C GLN A 62 -21.78 1.19 -7.76
N ARG A 63 -20.58 1.70 -7.43
CA ARG A 63 -20.25 3.13 -7.50
C ARG A 63 -20.13 3.66 -8.94
N LEU A 64 -19.91 2.77 -9.91
CA LEU A 64 -19.85 3.05 -11.36
C LEU A 64 -21.06 2.46 -12.10
N PHE A 65 -21.43 1.23 -11.74
CA PHE A 65 -22.41 0.39 -12.42
C PHE A 65 -23.38 -0.21 -11.39
N PRO A 66 -24.46 0.51 -11.01
CA PRO A 66 -25.36 0.07 -9.94
C PRO A 66 -26.36 -1.02 -10.37
N SER A 67 -26.73 -1.08 -11.65
CA SER A 67 -27.85 -1.93 -12.12
C SER A 67 -27.43 -3.23 -12.79
N ASP A 68 -26.33 -3.23 -13.54
CA ASP A 68 -25.77 -4.40 -14.22
C ASP A 68 -24.25 -4.30 -14.21
N GLN A 69 -23.58 -5.43 -14.01
CA GLN A 69 -22.13 -5.57 -13.91
C GLN A 69 -21.60 -6.72 -14.80
N SER A 70 -22.48 -7.39 -15.56
CA SER A 70 -22.19 -8.57 -16.39
C SER A 70 -21.14 -8.33 -17.49
N MET A 71 -20.95 -7.07 -17.89
CA MET A 71 -19.97 -6.65 -18.89
C MET A 71 -18.72 -5.96 -18.30
N VAL A 72 -18.56 -5.96 -16.97
CA VAL A 72 -17.48 -5.25 -16.28
C VAL A 72 -16.36 -6.23 -15.92
N VAL A 73 -15.11 -5.84 -16.21
CA VAL A 73 -13.91 -6.56 -15.75
C VAL A 73 -13.00 -5.60 -14.98
N VAL A 74 -12.50 -6.06 -13.83
CA VAL A 74 -11.59 -5.30 -12.97
C VAL A 74 -10.19 -5.89 -13.06
N ILE A 75 -9.18 -5.03 -13.22
CA ILE A 75 -7.76 -5.43 -13.19
C ILE A 75 -7.10 -4.71 -12.01
N ASP A 76 -6.93 -5.41 -10.90
CA ASP A 76 -6.29 -4.88 -9.69
C ASP A 76 -5.30 -5.90 -9.11
N HIS A 77 -4.26 -5.42 -8.43
CA HIS A 77 -3.34 -6.27 -7.68
C HIS A 77 -3.89 -6.75 -6.34
N ARG A 78 -4.93 -6.08 -5.85
CA ARG A 78 -5.60 -6.34 -4.58
C ARG A 78 -7.04 -6.75 -4.85
N SER A 79 -7.37 -8.00 -4.57
CA SER A 79 -8.75 -8.52 -4.62
C SER A 79 -9.51 -8.25 -3.32
N ASP A 80 -8.78 -8.15 -2.21
CA ASP A 80 -9.32 -7.91 -0.87
C ASP A 80 -10.03 -6.56 -0.74
N VAL A 81 -9.56 -5.51 -1.44
CA VAL A 81 -10.24 -4.21 -1.49
C VAL A 81 -11.53 -4.23 -2.31
N TRP A 82 -11.79 -5.30 -3.07
CA TRP A 82 -13.04 -5.54 -3.80
C TRP A 82 -13.89 -6.63 -3.14
N SER A 83 -13.57 -7.03 -1.90
CA SER A 83 -14.21 -8.16 -1.21
C SER A 83 -14.15 -9.49 -2.00
N ASP A 84 -13.07 -9.67 -2.78
CA ASP A 84 -12.83 -10.82 -3.67
C ASP A 84 -13.96 -11.06 -4.71
N ASP A 85 -14.55 -9.96 -5.22
CA ASP A 85 -15.53 -9.94 -6.33
C ASP A 85 -15.07 -10.75 -7.56
N PRO A 86 -15.94 -11.59 -8.16
CA PRO A 86 -15.57 -12.52 -9.23
C PRO A 86 -15.15 -11.85 -10.56
N ASN A 87 -15.45 -10.56 -10.75
CA ASN A 87 -15.04 -9.80 -11.92
C ASN A 87 -13.57 -9.32 -11.82
N VAL A 88 -12.88 -9.58 -10.70
CA VAL A 88 -11.51 -9.10 -10.42
C VAL A 88 -10.46 -10.07 -10.93
N VAL A 89 -9.87 -9.75 -12.08
CA VAL A 89 -8.65 -10.39 -12.58
C VAL A 89 -7.46 -9.88 -11.75
N LYS A 90 -7.12 -10.64 -10.70
CA LYS A 90 -6.02 -10.32 -9.78
C LYS A 90 -4.66 -10.37 -10.50
N VAL A 91 -3.93 -9.25 -10.53
CA VAL A 91 -2.61 -9.15 -11.19
C VAL A 91 -1.44 -9.06 -10.21
N ILE A 92 -0.27 -9.54 -10.63
CA ILE A 92 0.98 -9.38 -9.87
C ILE A 92 1.31 -7.87 -9.71
N PRO A 93 1.66 -7.41 -8.49
CA PRO A 93 2.06 -6.02 -8.21
C PRO A 93 3.17 -5.50 -9.14
N CYS A 94 3.02 -4.26 -9.62
CA CYS A 94 3.87 -3.71 -10.69
C CYS A 94 5.20 -3.12 -10.18
N MET A 95 6.12 -3.98 -9.75
CA MET A 95 7.38 -3.56 -9.10
C MET A 95 8.52 -3.21 -10.08
N TRP A 96 8.20 -2.87 -11.33
CA TRP A 96 9.18 -2.82 -12.44
C TRP A 96 10.35 -1.87 -12.20
N ASN A 97 10.11 -0.64 -11.72
CA ASN A 97 11.17 0.33 -11.47
C ASN A 97 12.17 -0.18 -10.42
N ALA A 98 11.66 -0.75 -9.32
CA ALA A 98 12.50 -1.29 -8.26
C ALA A 98 13.24 -2.57 -8.70
N LYS A 99 12.58 -3.48 -9.44
CA LYS A 99 13.25 -4.65 -10.05
C LYS A 99 14.33 -4.25 -11.07
N LYS A 100 14.14 -3.17 -11.85
CA LYS A 100 15.18 -2.63 -12.72
C LYS A 100 16.38 -2.13 -11.91
N ILE A 101 16.14 -1.23 -10.93
CA ILE A 101 17.20 -0.67 -10.07
C ILE A 101 18.00 -1.79 -9.39
N LEU A 102 17.34 -2.74 -8.73
CA LEU A 102 18.02 -3.79 -7.96
C LEU A 102 18.78 -4.79 -8.85
N ARG A 103 18.33 -5.02 -10.09
CA ARG A 103 19.06 -5.82 -11.08
C ARG A 103 20.27 -5.06 -11.63
N ASP A 104 20.11 -3.77 -11.96
CA ASP A 104 21.16 -2.95 -12.55
C ASP A 104 22.26 -2.57 -11.53
N PHE A 105 21.97 -2.66 -10.22
CA PHE A 105 22.94 -2.54 -9.12
C PHE A 105 23.41 -3.88 -8.52
N ALA A 106 22.85 -5.03 -8.95
CA ALA A 106 23.21 -6.39 -8.52
C ALA A 106 23.23 -6.66 -6.98
N LEU A 107 22.54 -5.84 -6.17
CA LEU A 107 22.83 -5.69 -4.74
C LEU A 107 22.04 -6.60 -3.78
N ILE A 108 20.96 -7.26 -4.21
CA ILE A 108 20.06 -8.02 -3.32
C ILE A 108 19.64 -9.35 -3.95
N SER A 109 19.94 -10.46 -3.27
CA SER A 109 19.48 -11.81 -3.63
C SER A 109 18.03 -12.08 -3.19
N ASN A 110 17.68 -11.75 -1.94
CA ASN A 110 16.29 -11.79 -1.44
C ASN A 110 15.50 -10.55 -1.92
N LEU A 111 15.24 -10.54 -3.23
CA LEU A 111 14.53 -9.47 -3.92
C LEU A 111 13.09 -9.29 -3.41
N GLU A 112 12.45 -10.34 -2.88
CA GLU A 112 11.02 -10.30 -2.54
C GLU A 112 10.74 -9.60 -1.20
N ASP A 113 11.55 -9.86 -0.17
CA ASP A 113 11.40 -9.26 1.17
C ASP A 113 11.63 -7.74 1.16
N PHE A 114 12.71 -7.29 0.52
CA PHE A 114 13.04 -5.86 0.40
C PHE A 114 11.96 -5.08 -0.36
N LEU A 115 11.36 -5.71 -1.38
CA LEU A 115 10.34 -5.07 -2.19
C LEU A 115 9.01 -4.86 -1.44
N LEU A 116 8.66 -5.69 -0.46
CA LEU A 116 7.50 -5.41 0.42
C LEU A 116 7.64 -4.06 1.16
N GLY A 117 8.87 -3.59 1.40
CA GLY A 117 9.13 -2.28 2.02
C GLY A 117 8.80 -1.07 1.14
N ILE A 118 8.78 -1.22 -0.18
CA ILE A 118 8.42 -0.16 -1.15
C ILE A 118 7.04 -0.48 -1.73
N GLY A 119 6.04 -0.51 -0.84
CA GLY A 119 4.66 -0.88 -1.13
C GLY A 119 3.83 0.20 -1.87
N ASP A 120 2.51 -0.03 -1.95
CA ASP A 120 1.57 0.96 -2.50
C ASP A 120 1.43 2.18 -1.57
N ILE A 121 1.95 3.33 -2.02
CA ILE A 121 1.89 4.61 -1.29
C ILE A 121 0.45 5.09 -1.01
N ASN A 122 -0.56 4.55 -1.71
CA ASN A 122 -1.96 4.87 -1.50
C ASN A 122 -2.62 3.96 -0.44
N SER A 123 -1.96 2.87 -0.02
CA SER A 123 -2.55 1.84 0.85
C SER A 123 -2.57 2.18 2.33
N VAL A 124 -2.22 3.40 2.74
CA VAL A 124 -2.17 3.85 4.15
C VAL A 124 -3.51 3.64 4.88
N HIS A 125 -4.63 3.77 4.16
CA HIS A 125 -5.99 3.61 4.68
C HIS A 125 -6.63 2.25 4.35
N LEU A 126 -5.93 1.38 3.63
CA LEU A 126 -6.43 0.07 3.25
C LEU A 126 -6.18 -0.97 4.35
N PRO A 127 -6.94 -2.07 4.37
CA PRO A 127 -6.57 -3.25 5.16
C PRO A 127 -5.11 -3.65 4.90
N LYS A 128 -4.41 -4.18 5.90
CA LYS A 128 -3.13 -4.85 5.65
C LYS A 128 -3.44 -6.26 5.11
N PRO A 129 -2.83 -6.69 3.99
CA PRO A 129 -2.89 -8.09 3.57
C PRO A 129 -2.44 -9.00 4.72
N PRO A 130 -2.97 -10.23 4.84
CA PRO A 130 -2.45 -11.21 5.80
C PRO A 130 -0.96 -11.41 5.54
N GLY A 131 -0.13 -11.09 6.54
CA GLY A 131 1.30 -11.31 6.46
C GLY A 131 1.64 -12.81 6.40
N PRO A 132 2.88 -13.17 6.03
CA PRO A 132 3.32 -14.56 6.09
C PRO A 132 3.12 -15.08 7.53
N THR A 133 2.27 -16.09 7.69
CA THR A 133 2.00 -16.70 8.98
C THR A 133 3.31 -17.25 9.54
N ALA A 134 3.74 -16.78 10.71
CA ALA A 134 4.87 -17.37 11.39
C ALA A 134 4.61 -18.88 11.56
N PRO A 135 5.59 -19.76 11.26
CA PRO A 135 5.39 -21.19 11.47
C PRO A 135 5.06 -21.42 12.95
N PRO A 136 4.10 -22.32 13.27
CA PRO A 136 3.68 -22.52 14.65
C PRO A 136 4.86 -22.99 15.50
N SER A 137 5.30 -22.15 16.44
CA SER A 137 6.38 -22.47 17.37
C SER A 137 6.08 -23.81 18.04
N SER A 138 6.94 -24.80 17.79
CA SER A 138 6.73 -26.19 18.22
C SER A 138 6.51 -26.26 19.72
N VAL A 139 5.39 -26.85 20.14
CA VAL A 139 4.99 -26.95 21.56
C VAL A 139 6.04 -27.73 22.35
N ALA A 140 6.71 -27.07 23.28
CA ALA A 140 7.60 -27.69 24.25
C ALA A 140 6.78 -28.13 25.48
N THR A 141 6.60 -29.44 25.66
CA THR A 141 5.68 -30.00 26.66
C THR A 141 6.31 -30.10 28.06
N GLY A 142 6.02 -29.11 28.91
CA GLY A 142 5.94 -29.23 30.37
C GLY A 142 7.24 -29.37 31.19
N SER A 143 7.24 -28.79 32.40
CA SER A 143 7.19 -29.57 33.65
C SER A 143 7.12 -28.68 34.90
N VAL A 144 6.23 -29.04 35.84
CA VAL A 144 6.24 -28.84 37.30
C VAL A 144 6.66 -27.47 37.92
N ALA A 145 5.80 -26.98 38.82
CA ALA A 145 6.14 -25.94 39.81
C ALA A 145 6.02 -26.50 41.25
N PRO A 146 6.73 -25.92 42.23
CA PRO A 146 6.33 -25.95 43.64
C PRO A 146 5.98 -24.54 44.18
N ARG A 147 5.27 -24.49 45.31
CA ARG A 147 4.87 -23.24 46.01
C ARG A 147 5.49 -23.15 47.40
N SER A 148 5.97 -21.98 47.80
CA SER A 148 5.99 -21.49 49.20
C SER A 148 6.32 -19.99 49.29
N HIS A 149 5.91 -19.36 50.39
CA HIS A 149 6.11 -17.94 50.76
C HIS A 149 6.73 -17.88 52.19
N PRO A 150 6.88 -16.71 52.86
CA PRO A 150 7.76 -15.55 52.57
C PRO A 150 8.66 -15.27 53.83
N PRO A 151 8.89 -14.02 54.28
CA PRO A 151 9.74 -12.95 53.74
C PRO A 151 10.93 -12.58 54.65
N SER A 152 11.90 -11.80 54.16
CA SER A 152 12.69 -10.90 55.03
C SER A 152 13.23 -9.68 54.28
N SER A 153 13.53 -8.62 55.03
CA SER A 153 13.73 -7.25 54.58
C SER A 153 15.17 -6.90 54.17
N SER A 154 15.34 -5.98 53.22
CA SER A 154 15.99 -4.69 53.52
C SER A 154 15.94 -3.69 52.36
N SER A 155 15.91 -2.41 52.72
CA SER A 155 16.19 -1.22 51.90
C SER A 155 16.75 -0.17 52.87
N PRO A 156 17.55 0.82 52.43
CA PRO A 156 16.90 2.02 51.90
C PRO A 156 17.65 2.83 50.80
N SER A 157 16.85 3.61 50.07
CA SER A 157 17.09 5.01 49.63
C SER A 157 18.30 5.42 48.76
N SER A 158 18.01 5.96 47.57
CA SER A 158 18.23 7.40 47.27
C SER A 158 17.48 7.88 46.02
N THR A 159 17.02 9.14 46.05
CA THR A 159 16.28 9.92 45.02
C THR A 159 16.41 11.42 45.43
N PRO A 160 16.17 12.44 44.57
CA PRO A 160 15.64 12.45 43.19
C PRO A 160 16.80 12.53 42.15
N ALA A 161 16.84 13.25 41.00
CA ALA A 161 16.03 14.31 40.39
C ALA A 161 16.20 14.37 38.84
N PRO A 162 15.37 15.16 38.10
CA PRO A 162 15.31 15.14 36.63
C PRO A 162 16.08 16.29 35.94
N LEU A 163 16.14 16.30 34.60
CA LEU A 163 16.00 17.50 33.76
C LEU A 163 15.76 17.14 32.26
N PHE A 164 15.37 18.15 31.47
CA PHE A 164 15.00 18.22 30.03
C PHE A 164 15.44 17.10 29.05
N GLY A 165 14.74 16.83 27.95
CA GLY A 165 13.71 17.62 27.24
C GLY A 165 14.27 18.19 25.93
N LEU A 166 14.17 17.44 24.82
CA LEU A 166 14.75 17.79 23.52
C LEU A 166 13.67 17.85 22.43
N THR A 167 13.46 19.03 21.85
CA THR A 167 12.75 19.24 20.59
C THR A 167 13.72 19.15 19.40
N PRO A 168 13.29 18.63 18.23
CA PRO A 168 14.15 18.56 17.05
C PRO A 168 14.35 19.96 16.42
N PHE A 169 15.58 20.23 15.97
CA PHE A 169 15.99 21.50 15.39
C PHE A 169 15.58 21.59 13.91
N LEU A 170 14.97 22.71 13.49
CA LEU A 170 14.63 22.96 12.08
C LEU A 170 15.61 23.98 11.47
N PRO A 171 16.26 23.71 10.32
CA PRO A 171 17.11 24.70 9.65
C PRO A 171 16.27 25.84 9.06
N ARG A 172 16.63 27.10 9.34
CA ARG A 172 16.09 28.27 8.62
C ARG A 172 16.69 28.33 7.21
N LEU A 173 15.85 28.55 6.19
CA LEU A 173 16.32 29.13 4.93
C LEU A 173 16.83 30.56 5.17
N ARG A 174 17.87 30.97 4.43
CA ARG A 174 18.18 32.38 4.22
C ARG A 174 17.29 32.95 3.13
N SER A 175 16.85 34.18 3.35
CA SER A 175 16.29 35.07 2.33
C SER A 175 17.33 36.16 2.07
N ASP A 176 17.98 36.13 0.91
CA ASP A 176 18.87 37.19 0.46
C ASP A 176 18.12 38.06 -0.57
N VAL A 177 18.17 39.38 -0.39
CA VAL A 177 17.48 40.38 -1.23
C VAL A 177 18.45 41.48 -1.62
N ASN A 178 19.00 41.38 -2.83
CA ASN A 178 19.30 42.47 -3.79
C ASN A 178 19.97 41.86 -5.03
#